data_AF-A0A6G1TYY1-F1
#
_entry.id   AF-A0A6G1TYY1-F1
#
_cell.length_a   1.000
_cell.length_b   1.000
_cell.length_c   1.000
_cell.angle_alpha   90.00
_cell.angle_beta   90.00
_cell.angle_gamma   90.00
#
_symmetry.space_group_name_H-M   'P 1'
#
loop_
_entity.id
_entity.type
_entity.pdbx_description
1 polymer ?
#
loop_
_entity_poly.entity_id
_entity_poly.type
_entity_poly.pdbx_seq_one_letter_code
_entity_poly.pdbx_strand_id
1 'polypeptide(L)'
;MANDLTNTRLYTDVCSIIEQGRKEAYASVNHKMIETYWNIGRRIVEEEQNGEARAEYGVQIIAQLSEQLTHQYGKEFSKRNLAYFRQFYLTINDIRILQSRLQNLT
;
A
#
# COMPACT_ATOMS: atom_id res chain seq x y z
N MET A 1 -54.17 6.01 -0.56
CA MET A 1 -52.95 5.24 -0.91
C MET A 1 -51.81 6.23 -1.07
N ALA A 2 -51.08 6.49 0.00
CA ALA A 2 -49.96 7.43 0.00
C ALA A 2 -48.85 6.83 0.85
N ASN A 3 -48.14 5.84 0.30
CA ASN A 3 -47.08 5.14 1.04
C ASN A 3 -45.94 4.61 0.15
N ASP A 4 -45.65 5.27 -0.98
CA ASP A 4 -44.69 4.71 -1.95
C ASP A 4 -43.61 5.71 -2.42
N LEU A 5 -43.56 6.89 -1.78
CA LEU A 5 -42.63 7.96 -2.14
C LEU A 5 -41.88 8.55 -0.94
N THR A 6 -42.02 7.99 0.26
CA THR A 6 -41.12 8.20 1.40
C THR A 6 -39.82 7.44 1.11
N ASN A 7 -38.74 8.00 0.61
CA ASN A 7 -38.39 9.38 0.28
C ASN A 7 -37.21 9.22 -0.67
N THR A 8 -37.46 9.13 -1.99
CA THR A 8 -36.41 8.83 -3.01
C THR A 8 -35.20 9.74 -2.85
N ARG A 9 -35.42 10.98 -2.41
CA ARG A 9 -34.36 11.92 -2.07
C ARG A 9 -33.60 11.48 -0.82
N LEU A 10 -34.27 11.24 0.31
CA LEU A 10 -33.60 10.72 1.53
C LEU A 10 -32.86 9.41 1.27
N TYR A 11 -33.45 8.49 0.52
CA TYR A 11 -32.82 7.22 0.14
C TYR A 11 -31.56 7.47 -0.68
N THR A 12 -31.64 8.30 -1.73
CA THR A 12 -30.48 8.68 -2.55
C THR A 12 -29.42 9.38 -1.71
N ASP A 13 -29.80 10.33 -0.84
CA ASP A 13 -28.89 11.06 0.04
C ASP A 13 -28.16 10.10 0.99
N VAL A 14 -28.88 9.15 1.61
CA VAL A 14 -28.29 8.13 2.47
C VAL A 14 -27.34 7.21 1.69
N CYS A 15 -27.73 6.78 0.49
CA CYS A 15 -26.84 6.01 -0.38
C CYS A 15 -25.57 6.80 -0.73
N SER A 16 -25.68 8.08 -1.07
CA SER A 16 -24.52 8.94 -1.35
C SER A 16 -23.60 9.10 -0.16
N ILE A 17 -24.15 9.25 1.06
CA ILE A 17 -23.34 9.31 2.29
C ILE A 17 -22.58 8.00 2.51
N ILE A 18 -23.24 6.85 2.31
CA ILE A 18 -22.61 5.52 2.45
C ILE A 18 -21.49 5.35 1.43
N GLU A 19 -21.75 5.65 0.16
CA GLU A 19 -20.77 5.47 -0.91
C GLU A 19 -19.59 6.43 -0.75
N GLN A 20 -19.83 7.67 -0.31
CA GLN A 20 -18.78 8.62 0.01
C GLN A 20 -17.90 8.11 1.16
N GLY A 21 -18.51 7.63 2.25
CA GLY A 21 -17.76 7.07 3.38
C GLY A 21 -16.95 5.83 3.01
N ARG A 22 -17.49 4.95 2.16
CA ARG A 22 -16.74 3.80 1.61
C ARG A 22 -15.57 4.25 0.76
N LYS A 23 -15.79 5.20 -0.15
CA LYS A 23 -14.75 5.74 -1.02
C LYS A 23 -13.59 6.30 -0.20
N GLU A 24 -13.89 7.10 0.82
CA GLU A 24 -12.89 7.70 1.72
C GLU A 24 -12.14 6.63 2.52
N ALA A 25 -12.84 5.62 3.06
CA ALA A 25 -12.22 4.52 3.77
C ALA A 25 -11.25 3.73 2.87
N TYR A 26 -11.65 3.39 1.65
CA TYR A 26 -10.79 2.69 0.69
C TYR A 26 -9.58 3.54 0.28
N ALA A 27 -9.77 4.84 0.03
CA ALA A 27 -8.68 5.74 -0.27
C ALA A 27 -7.67 5.81 0.90
N SER A 28 -8.15 5.94 2.13
CA SER A 28 -7.31 5.97 3.33
C SER A 28 -6.51 4.67 3.50
N VAL A 29 -7.15 3.52 3.30
CA VAL A 29 -6.48 2.21 3.35
C VAL A 29 -5.42 2.12 2.25
N ASN A 30 -5.77 2.47 1.01
CA ASN A 30 -4.85 2.42 -0.12
C ASN A 30 -3.61 3.31 0.09
N HIS A 31 -3.80 4.54 0.57
CA HIS A 31 -2.68 5.42 0.92
C HIS A 31 -1.76 4.76 1.95
N LYS A 32 -2.33 4.16 2.99
CA LYS A 32 -1.53 3.53 4.04
C LYS A 32 -0.80 2.29 3.56
N MET A 33 -1.41 1.51 2.67
CA MET A 33 -0.76 0.36 2.03
C MET A 33 0.43 0.80 1.18
N ILE A 34 0.28 1.86 0.37
CA ILE A 34 1.39 2.37 -0.46
C ILE A 34 2.55 2.86 0.42
N GLU A 35 2.28 3.61 1.49
CA GLU A 35 3.32 4.00 2.46
C GLU A 35 4.01 2.79 3.11
N THR A 36 3.24 1.73 3.42
CA THR A 36 3.76 0.51 4.03
C THR A 36 4.75 -0.18 3.09
N TYR A 37 4.35 -0.38 1.83
CA TYR A 37 5.21 -1.00 0.81
C TYR A 37 6.48 -0.17 0.54
N TRP A 38 6.36 1.15 0.51
CA TRP A 38 7.50 2.04 0.38
C TRP A 38 8.49 1.88 1.55
N ASN A 39 7.99 1.85 2.79
CA ASN A 39 8.82 1.68 3.97
C ASN A 39 9.51 0.32 4.05
N ILE A 40 8.84 -0.75 3.57
CA ILE A 40 9.48 -2.07 3.43
C ILE A 40 10.66 -1.97 2.47
N GLY A 41 10.46 -1.33 1.31
CA GLY A 41 11.53 -1.08 0.34
C GLY A 41 12.71 -0.32 0.94
N ARG A 42 12.43 0.75 1.68
CA ARG A 42 13.44 1.53 2.41
C ARG A 42 14.25 0.65 3.34
N ARG A 43 13.59 -0.13 4.20
CA ARG A 43 14.28 -0.96 5.20
C ARG A 43 15.15 -2.05 4.56
N ILE A 44 14.72 -2.62 3.43
CA ILE A 44 15.53 -3.56 2.64
C ILE A 44 16.79 -2.88 2.12
N VAL A 45 16.67 -1.70 1.51
CA VAL A 45 17.83 -0.97 0.96
C VAL A 45 18.79 -0.51 2.06
N GLU A 46 18.27 -0.04 3.20
CA GLU A 46 19.09 0.31 4.37
C GLU A 46 19.88 -0.91 4.89
N GLU A 47 19.29 -2.11 4.91
CA GLU A 47 20.00 -3.34 5.31
C GLU A 47 21.10 -3.70 4.30
N GLU A 48 20.79 -3.63 3.00
CA GLU A 48 21.75 -3.92 1.93
C GLU A 48 22.97 -2.98 1.96
N GLN A 49 22.76 -1.71 2.33
CA GLN A 49 23.82 -0.72 2.45
C GLN A 49 24.69 -0.89 3.71
N ASN A 50 24.15 -1.49 4.76
CA ASN A 50 24.88 -1.82 5.99
C ASN A 50 25.68 -3.13 5.88
N GLY A 51 25.32 -4.00 4.93
CA GLY A 51 26.15 -5.13 4.53
C GLY A 51 27.26 -4.72 3.56
N GLU A 52 28.25 -5.58 3.32
CA GLU A 52 29.17 -5.36 2.20
C GLU A 52 28.35 -5.29 0.91
N ALA A 53 28.46 -4.17 0.18
CA ALA A 53 27.66 -3.80 -0.99
C ALA A 53 27.84 -4.76 -2.18
N ARG A 54 27.40 -6.01 -2.03
CA ARG A 54 27.42 -7.05 -3.06
C ARG A 54 25.98 -7.33 -3.47
N ALA A 55 25.72 -7.30 -4.77
CA ALA A 55 24.41 -7.62 -5.34
C ALA A 55 23.88 -8.99 -4.85
N GLU A 56 24.78 -9.93 -4.57
CA GLU A 56 24.48 -11.27 -4.06
C GLU A 56 23.89 -11.25 -2.64
N TYR A 57 24.28 -10.28 -1.80
CA TYR A 57 23.77 -10.12 -0.43
C TYR A 57 22.30 -9.66 -0.42
N GLY A 58 21.93 -8.70 -1.27
CA GLY A 58 20.55 -8.25 -1.41
C GLY A 58 19.60 -9.35 -1.91
N VAL A 59 20.08 -10.21 -2.83
CA VAL A 59 19.31 -11.38 -3.30
C VAL A 59 19.04 -12.35 -2.16
N GLN A 60 20.01 -12.56 -1.25
CA GLN A 60 19.82 -13.41 -0.07
C GLN A 60 18.83 -12.82 0.93
N ILE A 61 18.90 -11.52 1.21
CA ILE A 61 17.97 -10.82 2.12
C ILE A 61 16.52 -10.98 1.65
N ILE A 62 16.23 -10.68 0.39
CA ILE A 62 14.88 -10.80 -0.17
C ILE A 62 14.38 -12.25 -0.10
N ALA A 63 15.26 -13.22 -0.37
CA ALA A 63 14.90 -14.62 -0.33
C ALA A 63 14.49 -15.07 1.07
N GLN A 64 15.27 -14.70 2.11
CA GLN A 64 15.00 -15.04 3.50
C GLN A 64 13.76 -14.32 4.04
N LEU A 65 13.65 -13.00 3.79
CA LEU A 65 12.47 -12.22 4.18
C LEU A 65 11.20 -12.79 3.56
N SER A 66 11.23 -13.15 2.28
CA SER A 66 10.04 -13.70 1.62
C SER A 66 9.55 -14.99 2.26
N GLU A 67 10.45 -15.88 2.69
CA GLU A 67 10.07 -17.15 3.29
C GLU A 67 9.31 -16.91 4.60
N GLN A 68 9.88 -16.08 5.48
CA GLN A 68 9.27 -15.77 6.78
C GLN A 68 7.96 -14.97 6.62
N LEU A 69 7.98 -13.93 5.79
CA LEU A 69 6.81 -13.05 5.63
C LEU A 69 5.69 -13.73 4.85
N THR A 70 5.99 -14.60 3.88
CA THR A 70 4.93 -15.37 3.20
C THR A 70 4.28 -16.37 4.16
N HIS A 71 5.06 -16.97 5.06
CA HIS A 71 4.50 -17.84 6.10
C HIS A 71 3.61 -17.07 7.09
N GLN A 72 4.04 -15.88 7.51
CA GLN A 72 3.33 -15.10 8.53
C GLN A 72 2.12 -14.31 7.99
N TYR A 73 2.27 -13.71 6.81
CA TYR A 73 1.31 -12.73 6.27
C TYR A 73 0.76 -13.11 4.90
N GLY A 74 1.27 -14.16 4.28
CA GLY A 74 0.78 -14.69 3.01
C GLY A 74 1.51 -14.17 1.76
N LYS A 75 1.01 -14.60 0.60
CA LYS A 75 1.69 -14.49 -0.70
C LYS A 75 2.01 -13.05 -1.17
N GLU A 76 1.39 -12.04 -0.55
CA GLU A 76 1.67 -10.64 -0.89
C GLU A 76 3.10 -10.22 -0.53
N PHE A 77 3.79 -10.96 0.34
CA PHE A 77 5.20 -10.76 0.69
C PHE A 77 6.13 -11.78 0.02
N SER A 78 5.77 -12.22 -1.18
CA SER A 78 6.65 -13.06 -2.01
C SER A 78 7.94 -12.33 -2.43
N LYS A 79 8.97 -13.10 -2.82
CA LYS A 79 10.25 -12.57 -3.33
C LYS A 79 10.06 -11.50 -4.40
N ARG A 80 9.11 -11.72 -5.31
CA ARG A 80 8.77 -10.79 -6.39
C ARG A 80 8.26 -9.46 -5.84
N ASN A 81 7.33 -9.51 -4.89
CA ASN A 81 6.74 -8.30 -4.33
C ASN A 81 7.73 -7.54 -3.46
N LEU A 82 8.56 -8.23 -2.67
CA LEU A 82 9.65 -7.58 -1.93
C LEU A 82 10.67 -6.91 -2.86
N ALA A 83 11.00 -7.51 -4.00
CA ALA A 83 11.82 -6.88 -5.03
C ALA A 83 11.16 -5.62 -5.61
N TYR A 84 9.83 -5.63 -5.82
CA TYR A 84 9.10 -4.44 -6.23
C TYR A 84 9.08 -3.36 -5.16
N PHE A 85 8.91 -3.71 -3.88
CA PHE A 85 8.96 -2.73 -2.79
C PHE A 85 10.33 -2.08 -2.70
N ARG A 86 11.40 -2.88 -2.78
CA ARG A 86 12.77 -2.38 -2.89
C ARG A 86 12.94 -1.42 -4.07
N GLN A 87 12.50 -1.82 -5.26
CA GLN A 87 12.59 -0.97 -6.45
C GLN A 87 11.77 0.31 -6.32
N PHE A 88 10.59 0.22 -5.69
CA PHE A 88 9.73 1.38 -5.46
C PHE A 88 10.44 2.44 -4.62
N TYR A 89 11.11 2.04 -3.53
CA TYR A 89 11.92 2.97 -2.74
C TYR A 89 13.10 3.56 -3.53
N LEU A 90 13.81 2.74 -4.32
CA LEU A 90 14.92 3.23 -5.15
C LEU A 90 14.48 4.22 -6.22
N THR A 91 13.26 4.06 -6.77
CA THR A 91 12.70 4.96 -7.77
C THR A 91 12.18 6.27 -7.16
N ILE A 92 11.59 6.21 -5.97
CA ILE A 92 11.06 7.38 -5.25
C ILE A 92 11.69 7.37 -3.86
N ASN A 93 12.89 7.92 -3.71
CA ASN A 93 13.61 7.89 -2.43
C ASN A 93 13.19 9.00 -1.45
N ASP A 94 12.38 9.97 -1.90
CA ASP A 94 11.83 11.05 -1.06
C ASP A 94 10.35 10.80 -0.76
N ILE A 95 10.05 10.57 0.52
CA ILE A 95 8.69 10.34 1.01
C ILE A 95 7.74 11.51 0.71
N ARG A 96 8.24 12.75 0.61
CA ARG A 96 7.41 13.93 0.30
C ARG A 96 6.89 13.89 -1.12
N ILE A 97 7.71 13.39 -2.05
CA ILE A 97 7.29 13.15 -3.43
C ILE A 97 6.17 12.10 -3.43
N LEU A 98 6.33 11.00 -2.69
CA LEU A 98 5.29 9.99 -2.58
C LEU A 98 3.98 10.58 -2.01
N GLN A 99 4.06 11.30 -0.89
CA GLN A 99 2.88 11.91 -0.25
C GLN A 99 2.15 12.89 -1.19
N SER A 100 2.88 13.71 -1.96
CA SER A 100 2.28 14.59 -2.95
C SER A 100 1.53 13.82 -4.06
N ARG A 101 2.04 12.65 -4.46
CA ARG A 101 1.42 11.81 -5.49
C ARG A 101 0.21 11.06 -4.94
N LEU A 102 0.25 10.64 -3.67
CA LEU A 102 -0.88 9.98 -3.00
C LEU A 102 -2.10 10.88 -2.91
N GLN A 103 -1.93 12.17 -2.63
CA GLN A 103 -3.05 13.13 -2.57
C GLN A 103 -3.87 13.21 -3.88
N ASN A 104 -3.34 12.72 -5.01
CA ASN A 104 -4.00 12.74 -6.31
C ASN A 104 -4.63 11.39 -6.70
N LEU A 105 -4.61 10.37 -5.83
CA LEU A 105 -5.12 9.01 -6.10
C LEU A 105 -6.52 8.76 -5.49
N THR A 106 -7.21 9.81 -5.03
CA THR A 106 -8.52 9.77 -4.34
C THR A 106 -9.72 9.96 -5.26
#